data_AF-A0A7W7MUK3-F1
#
_entry.id   AF-A0A7W7MUK3-F1
#
_cell.length_a   1.000
_cell.length_b   1.000
_cell.length_c   1.000
_cell.angle_alpha   90.00
_cell.angle_beta   90.00
_cell.angle_gamma   90.00
#
_symmetry.space_group_name_H-M   'P 1'
#
loop_
_entity.id
_entity.type
_entity.pdbx_description
1 polymer ?
#
loop_
_entity_poly.entity_id
_entity_poly.type
_entity_poly.pdbx_seq_one_letter_code
_entity_poly.pdbx_strand_id
1 'polypeptide(L)'
;MKVRAYQAGVAAAAIAAGVGIFGLSGTASAAVGALDPVVTKLSVSKGSTAGGTVLTITGKNFDTATGVKVNSVAVTSFLIASPTTIVAKVAASTGTKTQVEVTNPSASSADSTADDFTFLAPMNATAASALLNPFGKSVITVTTTGAGTTADLFKANKVTATVNGTAATVAWVSDTVVKVTAPAGTPSATAATVKLYRDGVEGTPDTTNAKYAAVITKLSKVSGSTAGGGTIAITGKGLSTATAFNFGATAATGCTAVSVAKQDTDWTCTIPAAAANGVAVKAVLPTISYGVLPSAAYVFSDIS
;
A
#
# COMPACT_ATOMS: atom_id res chain seq x y z
N MET A 1 -22.67 -39.44 -11.37
CA MET A 1 -23.18 -38.80 -10.14
C MET A 1 -24.60 -38.33 -10.44
N LYS A 2 -25.58 -38.76 -9.65
CA LYS A 2 -27.03 -38.75 -9.95
C LYS A 2 -27.56 -37.33 -10.20
N VAL A 3 -28.16 -37.09 -11.37
CA VAL A 3 -29.02 -35.92 -11.61
C VAL A 3 -30.36 -36.19 -10.93
N ARG A 4 -30.69 -35.44 -9.86
CA ARG A 4 -32.03 -35.43 -9.28
C ARG A 4 -32.86 -34.40 -10.05
N ALA A 5 -33.85 -34.87 -10.81
CA ALA A 5 -34.88 -34.03 -11.38
C ALA A 5 -35.79 -33.51 -10.24
N TYR A 6 -35.94 -32.20 -10.12
CA TYR A 6 -36.96 -31.59 -9.26
C TYR A 6 -38.23 -31.44 -10.11
N GLN A 7 -39.20 -32.33 -9.88
CA GLN A 7 -40.55 -32.23 -10.43
C GLN A 7 -41.31 -31.16 -9.63
N ALA A 8 -41.55 -29.99 -10.24
CA ALA A 8 -42.59 -29.07 -9.77
C ALA A 8 -43.87 -29.41 -10.53
N GLY A 9 -44.77 -30.15 -9.88
CA GLY A 9 -46.09 -30.44 -10.41
C GLY A 9 -46.91 -29.16 -10.51
N VAL A 10 -47.36 -28.82 -11.72
CA VAL A 10 -48.38 -27.79 -11.94
C VAL A 10 -49.69 -28.49 -12.25
N ALA A 11 -50.65 -28.40 -11.34
CA ALA A 11 -52.00 -28.88 -11.54
C ALA A 11 -52.70 -27.99 -12.58
N ALA A 12 -52.99 -28.54 -13.76
CA ALA A 12 -53.86 -27.90 -14.72
C ALA A 12 -55.33 -28.10 -14.30
N ALA A 13 -55.97 -27.03 -13.82
CA ALA A 13 -57.42 -27.02 -13.67
C ALA A 13 -58.06 -26.75 -15.05
N ALA A 14 -58.51 -27.82 -15.71
CA ALA A 14 -59.33 -27.69 -16.91
C ALA A 14 -60.80 -27.46 -16.49
N ILE A 15 -61.33 -26.27 -16.74
CA ILE A 15 -62.78 -26.03 -16.75
C ILE A 15 -63.23 -26.26 -18.19
N ALA A 16 -64.01 -27.33 -18.43
CA ALA A 16 -64.60 -27.62 -19.73
C ALA A 16 -66.07 -27.19 -19.74
N ALA A 17 -66.41 -26.20 -20.57
CA ALA A 17 -67.73 -26.05 -21.18
C ALA A 17 -67.66 -25.15 -22.44
N GLY A 18 -67.70 -25.79 -23.62
CA GLY A 18 -68.53 -25.35 -24.74
C GLY A 18 -68.11 -24.19 -25.66
N VAL A 19 -67.60 -24.59 -26.84
CA VAL A 19 -67.75 -23.98 -28.19
C VAL A 19 -66.94 -22.72 -28.54
N GLY A 20 -66.12 -22.85 -29.60
CA GLY A 20 -65.62 -21.72 -30.40
C GLY A 20 -64.16 -21.90 -30.86
N ILE A 21 -63.98 -22.33 -32.10
CA ILE A 21 -62.66 -22.43 -32.76
C ILE A 21 -62.10 -21.00 -32.93
N PHE A 22 -61.00 -20.68 -32.25
CA PHE A 22 -60.05 -19.64 -32.64
C PHE A 22 -58.65 -20.24 -32.58
N GLY A 23 -57.95 -20.22 -33.72
CA GLY A 23 -56.55 -20.61 -33.79
C GLY A 23 -55.70 -19.66 -32.95
N LEU A 24 -55.23 -20.14 -31.81
CA LEU A 24 -54.16 -19.51 -31.05
C LEU A 24 -52.88 -20.29 -31.36
N SER A 25 -52.15 -19.86 -32.38
CA SER A 25 -50.70 -20.05 -32.41
C SER A 25 -50.07 -19.12 -31.36
N GLY A 26 -50.41 -19.35 -30.10
CA GLY A 26 -49.71 -18.76 -28.97
C GLY A 26 -48.58 -19.70 -28.62
N THR A 27 -47.35 -19.38 -29.04
CA THR A 27 -46.19 -19.87 -28.31
C THR A 27 -46.36 -19.36 -26.89
N ALA A 28 -46.69 -20.25 -25.95
CA ALA A 28 -46.55 -19.96 -24.54
C ALA A 28 -45.05 -19.70 -24.31
N SER A 29 -44.65 -18.43 -24.44
CA SER A 29 -43.39 -17.98 -23.89
C SER A 29 -43.59 -18.04 -22.38
N ALA A 30 -43.15 -19.14 -21.77
CA ALA A 30 -42.97 -19.15 -20.34
C ALA A 30 -41.97 -18.04 -20.06
N ALA A 31 -42.45 -16.89 -19.58
CA ALA A 31 -41.61 -15.92 -18.93
C ALA A 31 -40.96 -16.68 -17.76
N VAL A 32 -39.74 -17.15 -17.97
CA VAL A 32 -38.89 -17.62 -16.88
C VAL A 32 -38.82 -16.40 -15.97
N GLY A 33 -39.51 -16.45 -14.83
CA GLY A 33 -39.57 -15.32 -13.90
C GLY A 33 -38.14 -14.92 -13.59
N ALA A 34 -37.72 -13.76 -14.09
CA ALA A 34 -36.39 -13.25 -13.84
C ALA A 34 -36.25 -13.09 -12.33
N LEU A 35 -35.33 -13.85 -11.74
CA LEU A 35 -35.13 -13.85 -10.31
C LEU A 35 -34.48 -12.52 -9.90
N ASP A 36 -34.94 -11.96 -8.79
CA ASP A 36 -34.38 -10.73 -8.26
C ASP A 36 -32.89 -10.92 -7.92
N PRO A 37 -32.04 -9.92 -8.19
CA PRO A 37 -30.63 -10.01 -7.85
C PRO A 37 -30.48 -9.95 -6.33
N VAL A 38 -29.53 -10.72 -5.78
CA VAL A 38 -29.25 -10.72 -4.33
C VAL A 38 -27.77 -10.52 -4.11
N VAL A 39 -27.40 -9.51 -3.33
CA VAL A 39 -26.03 -9.32 -2.85
C VAL A 39 -25.84 -10.05 -1.53
N THR A 40 -24.75 -10.81 -1.41
CA THR A 40 -24.47 -11.64 -0.23
C THR A 40 -23.12 -11.33 0.41
N LYS A 41 -22.21 -10.67 -0.31
CA LYS A 41 -20.91 -10.24 0.20
C LYS A 41 -20.24 -9.22 -0.71
N LEU A 42 -19.59 -8.24 -0.12
CA LEU A 42 -18.61 -7.37 -0.77
C LEU A 42 -17.18 -7.78 -0.41
N SER A 43 -16.24 -7.64 -1.33
CA SER A 43 -14.80 -7.87 -1.05
C SER A 43 -14.25 -6.93 0.01
N VAL A 44 -14.74 -5.68 0.04
CA VAL A 44 -14.50 -4.67 1.07
C VAL A 44 -15.80 -3.91 1.32
N SER A 45 -16.06 -3.54 2.57
CA SER A 45 -17.23 -2.74 2.97
C SER A 45 -16.91 -1.25 3.11
N LYS A 46 -15.70 -0.83 2.72
CA LYS A 46 -15.23 0.55 2.86
C LYS A 46 -14.44 0.97 1.63
N GLY A 47 -14.48 2.26 1.31
CA GLY A 47 -13.72 2.83 0.20
C GLY A 47 -13.52 4.34 0.33
N SER A 48 -12.70 4.89 -0.56
CA SER A 48 -12.39 6.31 -0.56
C SER A 48 -13.56 7.15 -1.06
N THR A 49 -13.81 8.30 -0.44
CA THR A 49 -14.74 9.32 -0.96
C THR A 49 -14.34 9.84 -2.34
N ALA A 50 -13.06 9.72 -2.72
CA ALA A 50 -12.56 10.05 -4.05
C ALA A 50 -12.93 9.00 -5.12
N GLY A 51 -13.57 7.89 -4.73
CA GLY A 51 -13.94 6.79 -5.62
C GLY A 51 -12.75 5.88 -5.97
N GLY A 52 -12.91 5.10 -7.04
CA GLY A 52 -11.90 4.18 -7.56
C GLY A 52 -11.76 2.85 -6.81
N THR A 53 -12.49 2.66 -5.70
CA THR A 53 -12.51 1.38 -4.98
C THR A 53 -13.08 0.29 -5.89
N VAL A 54 -12.36 -0.82 -6.04
CA VAL A 54 -12.82 -1.97 -6.83
C VAL A 54 -13.49 -2.97 -5.90
N LEU A 55 -14.76 -3.23 -6.14
CA LEU A 55 -15.57 -4.20 -5.42
C LEU A 55 -15.70 -5.47 -6.23
N THR A 56 -15.42 -6.61 -5.60
CA THR A 56 -15.97 -7.89 -6.04
C THR A 56 -17.26 -8.12 -5.25
N ILE A 57 -18.39 -8.07 -5.94
CA ILE A 57 -19.74 -8.24 -5.41
C ILE A 57 -20.13 -9.70 -5.65
N THR A 58 -20.38 -10.44 -4.57
CA THR A 58 -20.80 -11.84 -4.63
C THR A 58 -22.29 -11.95 -4.32
N GLY A 59 -23.02 -12.73 -5.11
CA GLY A 59 -24.47 -12.77 -5.02
C GLY A 59 -25.12 -13.86 -5.86
N LYS A 60 -26.35 -13.59 -6.30
CA LYS A 60 -27.16 -14.48 -7.15
C LYS A 60 -27.85 -13.67 -8.25
N ASN A 61 -28.14 -14.33 -9.36
CA ASN A 61 -28.96 -13.82 -10.46
C ASN A 61 -28.39 -12.56 -11.13
N PHE A 62 -27.06 -12.50 -11.30
CA PHE A 62 -26.37 -11.36 -11.90
C PHE A 62 -26.24 -11.43 -13.43
N ASP A 63 -26.65 -12.52 -14.07
CA ASP A 63 -26.49 -12.75 -15.51
C ASP A 63 -27.07 -11.63 -16.39
N THR A 64 -28.12 -11.00 -15.90
CA THR A 64 -28.85 -9.93 -16.61
C THR A 64 -28.69 -8.57 -15.94
N ALA A 65 -27.71 -8.39 -15.05
CA ALA A 65 -27.52 -7.12 -14.36
C ALA A 65 -27.28 -5.97 -15.38
N THR A 66 -28.05 -4.90 -15.24
CA THR A 66 -28.00 -3.71 -16.11
C THR A 66 -27.40 -2.50 -15.39
N GLY A 67 -27.27 -2.56 -14.06
CA GLY A 67 -26.70 -1.47 -13.28
C GLY A 67 -26.16 -1.91 -11.93
N VAL A 68 -25.19 -1.15 -11.44
CA VAL A 68 -24.72 -1.19 -10.06
C VAL A 68 -24.65 0.24 -9.54
N LYS A 69 -25.18 0.48 -8.34
CA LYS A 69 -25.13 1.77 -7.66
C LYS A 69 -24.56 1.61 -6.25
N VAL A 70 -23.90 2.65 -5.76
CA VAL A 70 -23.52 2.78 -4.36
C VAL A 70 -24.02 4.14 -3.88
N ASN A 71 -24.84 4.16 -2.83
CA ASN A 71 -25.48 5.38 -2.35
C ASN A 71 -26.25 6.15 -3.45
N SER A 72 -27.05 5.45 -4.27
CA SER A 72 -27.75 6.00 -5.45
C SER A 72 -26.86 6.54 -6.58
N VAL A 73 -25.53 6.55 -6.43
CA VAL A 73 -24.58 6.96 -7.46
C VAL A 73 -24.16 5.74 -8.28
N ALA A 74 -24.33 5.81 -9.60
CA ALA A 74 -23.88 4.74 -10.49
C ALA A 74 -22.36 4.54 -10.40
N VAL A 75 -21.92 3.28 -10.42
CA VAL A 75 -20.50 2.96 -10.52
C VAL A 75 -19.90 3.46 -11.84
N THR A 76 -18.59 3.71 -11.88
CA THR A 76 -17.91 4.16 -13.10
C THR A 76 -17.78 3.07 -14.16
N SER A 77 -17.74 1.81 -13.72
CA SER A 77 -17.80 0.63 -14.59
C SER A 77 -18.18 -0.60 -13.77
N PHE A 78 -18.76 -1.60 -14.43
CA PHE A 78 -18.89 -2.95 -13.86
C PHE A 78 -18.75 -4.02 -14.94
N LEU A 79 -18.36 -5.22 -14.51
CA LEU A 79 -18.23 -6.42 -15.32
C LEU A 79 -18.96 -7.56 -14.60
N ILE A 80 -19.89 -8.21 -15.29
CA ILE A 80 -20.48 -9.47 -14.82
C ILE A 80 -19.47 -10.58 -15.12
N ALA A 81 -18.79 -11.08 -14.10
CA ALA A 81 -17.79 -12.14 -14.23
C ALA A 81 -18.46 -13.53 -14.26
N SER A 82 -19.58 -13.68 -13.57
CA SER A 82 -20.41 -14.89 -13.54
C SER A 82 -21.83 -14.56 -13.04
N PRO A 83 -22.79 -15.50 -13.13
CA PRO A 83 -24.11 -15.41 -12.47
C PRO A 83 -24.10 -14.97 -10.99
N THR A 84 -22.97 -15.13 -10.30
CA THR A 84 -22.82 -14.88 -8.86
C THR A 84 -21.74 -13.85 -8.53
N THR A 85 -21.11 -13.24 -9.53
CA THR A 85 -19.96 -12.34 -9.30
C THR A 85 -19.95 -11.17 -10.27
N ILE A 86 -19.96 -9.96 -9.71
CA ILE A 86 -19.73 -8.71 -10.43
C ILE A 86 -18.45 -8.06 -9.90
N VAL A 87 -17.63 -7.52 -10.80
CA VAL A 87 -16.53 -6.61 -10.43
C VAL A 87 -16.95 -5.20 -10.81
N ALA A 88 -17.01 -4.28 -9.84
CA ALA A 88 -17.46 -2.91 -10.05
C ALA A 88 -16.46 -1.88 -9.52
N LYS A 89 -16.31 -0.75 -10.23
CA LYS A 89 -15.44 0.36 -9.83
C LYS A 89 -16.28 1.53 -9.31
N VAL A 90 -16.24 1.74 -8.01
CA VAL A 90 -17.06 2.73 -7.30
C VAL A 90 -16.69 4.16 -7.72
N ALA A 91 -17.70 5.00 -7.96
CA ALA A 91 -17.52 6.42 -8.26
C ALA A 91 -17.18 7.22 -7.00
N ALA A 92 -16.74 8.48 -7.17
CA ALA A 92 -16.60 9.39 -6.05
C ALA A 92 -17.97 9.64 -5.42
N SER A 93 -18.07 9.48 -4.10
CA SER A 93 -19.30 9.64 -3.34
C SER A 93 -18.99 9.79 -1.84
N THR A 94 -20.02 9.99 -1.04
CA THR A 94 -19.95 10.08 0.42
C THR A 94 -21.04 9.21 1.03
N GLY A 95 -21.01 9.03 2.34
CA GLY A 95 -22.07 8.34 3.07
C GLY A 95 -21.54 7.19 3.94
N THR A 96 -22.34 6.85 4.93
CA THR A 96 -22.08 5.79 5.89
C THR A 96 -23.19 4.76 5.80
N LYS A 97 -22.81 3.48 5.74
CA LYS A 97 -23.77 2.37 5.68
C LYS A 97 -24.75 2.52 4.49
N THR A 98 -24.19 2.80 3.32
CA THR A 98 -24.93 2.98 2.07
C THR A 98 -24.99 1.66 1.34
N GLN A 99 -26.16 1.33 0.78
CA GLN A 99 -26.35 0.11 0.02
C GLN A 99 -25.50 0.08 -1.27
N VAL A 100 -24.92 -1.09 -1.56
CA VAL A 100 -24.47 -1.50 -2.90
C VAL A 100 -25.59 -2.25 -3.59
N GLU A 101 -26.31 -1.57 -4.47
CA GLU A 101 -27.48 -2.07 -5.16
C GLU A 101 -27.09 -2.62 -6.54
N VAL A 102 -27.53 -3.84 -6.86
CA VAL A 102 -27.45 -4.42 -8.21
C VAL A 102 -28.85 -4.41 -8.81
N THR A 103 -28.99 -3.90 -10.03
CA THR A 103 -30.27 -3.85 -10.76
C THR A 103 -30.20 -4.79 -11.95
N ASN A 104 -31.24 -5.59 -12.13
CA ASN A 104 -31.52 -6.29 -13.39
C ASN A 104 -32.87 -5.77 -13.95
N PRO A 105 -33.34 -6.23 -15.13
CA PRO A 105 -34.58 -5.75 -15.71
C PRO A 105 -35.85 -6.03 -14.90
N SER A 106 -35.83 -7.01 -13.98
CA SER A 106 -37.00 -7.33 -13.16
C SER A 106 -37.04 -6.51 -11.88
N ALA A 107 -35.91 -6.35 -11.20
CA ALA A 107 -35.83 -5.68 -9.91
C ALA A 107 -34.42 -5.20 -9.56
N SER A 108 -34.37 -4.40 -8.50
CA SER A 108 -33.13 -4.12 -7.76
C SER A 108 -33.00 -5.06 -6.56
N SER A 109 -31.76 -5.30 -6.15
CA SER A 109 -31.46 -6.11 -4.97
C SER A 109 -31.99 -5.45 -3.70
N ALA A 110 -32.57 -6.25 -2.82
CA ALA A 110 -33.00 -5.80 -1.50
C ALA A 110 -31.80 -5.36 -0.64
N ASP A 111 -32.00 -4.35 0.21
CA ASP A 111 -31.00 -3.84 1.15
C ASP A 111 -30.74 -4.82 2.29
N SER A 112 -29.47 -4.96 2.69
CA SER A 112 -29.05 -5.83 3.76
C SER A 112 -27.73 -5.35 4.39
N THR A 113 -27.31 -6.00 5.48
CA THR A 113 -25.98 -5.71 6.04
C THR A 113 -24.83 -6.27 5.20
N ALA A 114 -25.10 -7.12 4.20
CA ALA A 114 -24.08 -7.74 3.37
C ALA A 114 -23.58 -6.83 2.23
N ASP A 115 -24.39 -5.82 1.88
CA ASP A 115 -24.15 -4.79 0.87
C ASP A 115 -23.93 -3.40 1.47
N ASP A 116 -23.81 -3.29 2.80
CA ASP A 116 -23.42 -2.07 3.48
C ASP A 116 -22.00 -1.63 3.08
N PHE A 117 -21.91 -0.42 2.53
CA PHE A 117 -20.65 0.23 2.17
C PHE A 117 -20.50 1.57 2.87
N THR A 118 -19.28 1.91 3.29
CA THR A 118 -18.97 3.18 3.97
C THR A 118 -17.85 3.91 3.26
N PHE A 119 -18.09 5.17 2.93
CA PHE A 119 -17.07 6.05 2.37
C PHE A 119 -16.25 6.69 3.48
N LEU A 120 -14.92 6.52 3.40
CA LEU A 120 -13.96 7.17 4.29
C LEU A 120 -13.18 8.21 3.50
N ALA A 121 -13.01 9.39 4.09
CA ALA A 121 -12.09 10.38 3.54
C ALA A 121 -10.66 9.82 3.56
N PRO A 122 -9.90 9.92 2.45
CA PRO A 122 -8.53 9.46 2.41
C PRO A 122 -7.69 10.25 3.42
N MET A 123 -6.84 9.55 4.17
CA MET A 123 -5.85 10.21 5.03
C MET A 123 -4.83 10.93 4.14
N ASN A 124 -4.38 12.12 4.53
CA ASN A 124 -3.15 12.67 3.95
C ASN A 124 -1.94 12.16 4.74
N ALA A 125 -0.81 12.00 4.07
CA ALA A 125 0.46 11.75 4.73
C ALA A 125 1.44 12.84 4.31
N THR A 126 2.06 13.47 5.30
CA THR A 126 3.19 14.38 5.09
C THR A 126 4.29 13.96 6.05
N ALA A 127 5.31 13.25 5.56
CA ALA A 127 6.44 12.85 6.39
C ALA A 127 7.36 14.03 6.64
N ALA A 128 7.96 14.10 7.83
CA ALA A 128 9.10 14.97 8.07
C ALA A 128 10.27 14.56 7.16
N SER A 129 11.05 15.53 6.71
CA SER A 129 12.29 15.26 5.97
C SER A 129 13.21 14.40 6.83
N ALA A 130 13.57 13.23 6.30
CA ALA A 130 14.28 12.22 7.07
C ALA A 130 15.10 11.29 6.19
N LEU A 131 16.20 10.83 6.77
CA LEU A 131 17.07 9.82 6.17
C LEU A 131 16.79 8.49 6.87
N LEU A 132 16.24 7.56 6.09
CA LEU A 132 15.84 6.25 6.55
C LEU A 132 17.03 5.31 6.53
N ASN A 133 17.19 4.57 7.63
CA ASN A 133 18.13 3.48 7.75
C ASN A 133 17.69 2.36 6.80
N PRO A 134 18.55 1.89 5.88
CA PRO A 134 18.22 0.82 4.95
C PRO A 134 18.09 -0.55 5.64
N PHE A 135 18.45 -0.66 6.92
CA PHE A 135 18.17 -1.80 7.81
C PHE A 135 16.85 -1.65 8.59
N GLY A 136 16.12 -0.55 8.36
CA GLY A 136 14.84 -0.24 8.99
C GLY A 136 14.98 0.41 10.37
N LYS A 137 13.86 0.46 11.10
CA LYS A 137 13.75 1.05 12.45
C LYS A 137 13.86 2.57 12.52
N SER A 138 14.07 3.27 11.41
CA SER A 138 13.95 4.72 11.38
C SER A 138 12.53 5.13 11.72
N VAL A 139 12.36 5.88 12.80
CA VAL A 139 11.08 6.45 13.20
C VAL A 139 10.97 7.84 12.58
N ILE A 140 9.95 8.06 11.75
CA ILE A 140 9.62 9.34 11.15
C ILE A 140 8.30 9.87 11.72
N THR A 141 8.26 11.17 11.98
CA THR A 141 7.00 11.87 12.28
C THR A 141 6.25 12.10 10.98
N VAL A 142 4.98 11.72 10.96
CA VAL A 142 4.08 11.94 9.82
C VAL A 142 2.88 12.75 10.30
N THR A 143 2.68 13.92 9.68
CA THR A 143 1.47 14.71 9.84
C THR A 143 0.38 14.12 8.96
N THR A 144 -0.82 13.98 9.51
CA THR A 144 -1.95 13.33 8.85
C THR A 144 -3.29 13.97 9.22
N THR A 145 -4.39 13.46 8.66
CA THR A 145 -5.77 13.82 9.01
C THR A 145 -6.56 12.61 9.47
N GLY A 146 -7.29 12.78 10.57
CA GLY A 146 -8.18 11.77 11.16
C GLY A 146 -7.47 10.48 11.55
N ALA A 147 -6.33 10.61 12.24
CA ALA A 147 -5.77 9.49 12.99
C ALA A 147 -6.67 9.13 14.18
N GLY A 148 -7.41 10.10 14.74
CA GLY A 148 -8.30 9.94 15.90
C GLY A 148 -7.83 10.81 17.07
N THR A 149 -8.77 11.50 17.73
CA THR A 149 -8.49 12.41 18.86
C THR A 149 -8.07 11.71 20.15
N THR A 150 -8.24 10.39 20.22
CA THR A 150 -7.81 9.54 21.34
C THR A 150 -7.11 8.29 20.82
N ALA A 151 -6.32 7.64 21.67
CA ALA A 151 -5.66 6.38 21.34
C ALA A 151 -6.66 5.24 20.98
N ASP A 152 -7.85 5.24 21.58
CA ASP A 152 -8.87 4.23 21.27
C ASP A 152 -9.55 4.51 19.93
N LEU A 153 -9.79 5.78 19.59
CA LEU A 153 -10.25 6.15 18.24
C LEU A 153 -9.20 5.79 17.18
N PHE A 154 -7.91 5.95 17.48
CA PHE A 154 -6.84 5.50 16.59
C PHE A 154 -6.88 3.99 16.33
N LYS A 155 -7.07 3.18 17.36
CA LYS A 155 -7.24 1.73 17.21
C LYS A 155 -8.50 1.40 16.41
N ALA A 156 -9.62 2.08 16.70
CA ALA A 156 -10.88 1.87 15.99
C ALA A 156 -10.79 2.25 14.50
N ASN A 157 -10.02 3.29 14.17
CA ASN A 157 -9.71 3.70 12.80
C ASN A 157 -8.80 2.71 12.05
N LYS A 158 -8.17 1.75 12.76
CA LYS A 158 -7.24 0.75 12.22
C LYS A 158 -6.20 1.37 11.28
N VAL A 159 -5.57 2.44 11.75
CA VAL A 159 -4.58 3.16 10.96
C VAL A 159 -3.36 2.28 10.73
N THR A 160 -2.98 2.08 9.47
CA THR A 160 -1.77 1.34 9.07
C THR A 160 -0.95 2.16 8.08
N ALA A 161 0.29 1.77 7.85
CA ALA A 161 1.19 2.47 6.93
C ALA A 161 1.98 1.51 6.05
N THR A 162 2.37 2.01 4.89
CA THR A 162 3.44 1.40 4.08
C THR A 162 4.51 2.43 3.76
N VAL A 163 5.75 1.94 3.60
CA VAL A 163 6.86 2.70 3.02
C VAL A 163 7.37 1.89 1.83
N ASN A 164 7.30 2.47 0.62
CA ASN A 164 7.56 1.77 -0.65
C ASN A 164 6.75 0.46 -0.79
N GLY A 165 5.49 0.49 -0.37
CA GLY A 165 4.59 -0.67 -0.41
C GLY A 165 4.88 -1.76 0.64
N THR A 166 5.97 -1.64 1.40
CA THR A 166 6.26 -2.56 2.52
C THR A 166 5.57 -2.08 3.78
N ALA A 167 4.94 -2.99 4.52
CA ALA A 167 4.25 -2.66 5.77
C ALA A 167 5.19 -1.98 6.78
N ALA A 168 4.71 -0.89 7.38
CA ALA A 168 5.40 -0.11 8.40
C ALA A 168 4.57 -0.07 9.68
N THR A 169 5.23 0.02 10.84
CA THR A 169 4.50 0.14 12.12
C THR A 169 4.13 1.59 12.38
N VAL A 170 2.95 1.81 12.97
CA VAL A 170 2.42 3.15 13.25
C VAL A 170 2.14 3.26 14.75
N ALA A 171 2.62 4.34 15.36
CA ALA A 171 2.30 4.71 16.73
C ALA A 171 1.55 6.04 16.74
N TRP A 172 0.45 6.09 17.50
CA TRP A 172 -0.35 7.29 17.66
C TRP A 172 0.38 8.35 18.50
N VAL A 173 0.20 9.62 18.14
CA VAL A 173 0.66 10.76 18.93
C VAL A 173 -0.52 11.71 19.20
N SER A 174 -1.26 12.07 18.16
CA SER A 174 -2.47 12.90 18.24
C SER A 174 -3.38 12.64 17.03
N ASP A 175 -4.48 13.38 16.91
CA ASP A 175 -5.39 13.28 15.75
C ASP A 175 -4.70 13.58 14.40
N THR A 176 -3.65 14.39 14.43
CA THR A 176 -2.96 14.86 13.23
C THR A 176 -1.50 14.41 13.15
N VAL A 177 -1.03 13.62 14.11
CA VAL A 177 0.37 13.17 14.16
C VAL A 177 0.44 11.69 14.49
N VAL A 178 1.21 10.97 13.67
CA VAL A 178 1.62 9.59 13.94
C VAL A 178 3.13 9.45 13.78
N LYS A 179 3.72 8.50 14.49
CA LYS A 179 5.09 8.05 14.25
C LYS A 179 5.05 6.78 13.40
N VAL A 180 5.70 6.81 12.25
CA VAL A 180 5.84 5.65 11.37
C VAL A 180 7.26 5.11 11.51
N THR A 181 7.39 3.83 11.83
CA THR A 181 8.69 3.16 11.83
C THR A 181 8.90 2.49 10.48
N ALA A 182 9.83 3.02 9.70
CA ALA A 182 10.14 2.50 8.38
C ALA A 182 10.73 1.08 8.45
N PRO A 183 10.28 0.15 7.59
CA PRO A 183 10.90 -1.16 7.42
C PRO A 183 12.30 -1.04 6.81
N ALA A 184 13.00 -2.17 6.66
CA ALA A 184 14.22 -2.19 5.87
C ALA A 184 13.92 -1.84 4.40
N GLY A 185 14.86 -1.19 3.74
CA GLY A 185 14.68 -0.72 2.37
C GLY A 185 16.00 -0.55 1.63
N THR A 186 15.90 -0.28 0.34
CA THR A 186 17.07 -0.09 -0.53
C THR A 186 17.42 1.40 -0.57
N PRO A 187 18.70 1.78 -0.33
CA PRO A 187 19.17 3.14 -0.51
C PRO A 187 18.80 3.70 -1.89
N SER A 188 18.29 4.93 -1.95
CA SER A 188 17.82 5.53 -3.20
C SER A 188 17.84 7.06 -3.15
N ALA A 189 18.04 7.68 -4.33
CA ALA A 189 17.93 9.12 -4.55
C ALA A 189 16.48 9.60 -4.46
N THR A 190 15.59 8.73 -4.93
CA THR A 190 14.15 8.94 -4.96
C THR A 190 13.61 8.83 -3.56
N ALA A 191 12.74 9.77 -3.20
CA ALA A 191 12.04 9.71 -1.93
C ALA A 191 11.15 8.47 -1.86
N ALA A 192 11.10 7.91 -0.66
CA ALA A 192 10.25 6.78 -0.33
C ALA A 192 8.79 7.23 -0.33
N THR A 193 7.93 6.38 -0.85
CA THR A 193 6.48 6.57 -0.83
C THR A 193 5.96 6.16 0.53
N VAL A 194 5.62 7.14 1.39
CA VAL A 194 5.00 6.92 2.69
C VAL A 194 3.49 7.05 2.54
N LYS A 195 2.75 5.96 2.72
CA LYS A 195 1.29 5.94 2.57
C LYS A 195 0.63 5.49 3.86
N LEU A 196 -0.43 6.18 4.27
CA LEU A 196 -1.30 5.79 5.38
C LEU A 196 -2.60 5.18 4.86
N TYR A 197 -3.22 4.34 5.69
CA TYR A 197 -4.49 3.70 5.41
C TYR A 197 -5.42 3.84 6.62
N ARG A 198 -6.72 4.01 6.37
CA ARG A 198 -7.76 3.94 7.41
C ARG A 198 -8.67 2.76 7.13
N ASP A 199 -8.61 1.74 7.98
CA ASP A 199 -9.36 0.49 7.83
C ASP A 199 -9.33 -0.08 6.39
N GLY A 200 -8.13 -0.11 5.81
CA GLY A 200 -7.87 -0.59 4.46
C GLY A 200 -8.09 0.43 3.33
N VAL A 201 -8.69 1.59 3.59
CA VAL A 201 -8.85 2.65 2.59
C VAL A 201 -7.53 3.41 2.43
N GLU A 202 -7.03 3.46 1.20
CA GLU A 202 -5.78 4.14 0.86
C GLU A 202 -5.87 5.66 1.07
N GLY A 203 -4.86 6.22 1.72
CA GLY A 203 -4.63 7.66 1.79
C GLY A 203 -3.76 8.20 0.65
N THR A 204 -3.68 9.52 0.57
CA THR A 204 -2.74 10.22 -0.31
C THR A 204 -1.32 10.08 0.25
N PRO A 205 -0.38 9.50 -0.51
CA PRO A 205 0.98 9.28 -0.03
C PRO A 205 1.82 10.57 -0.03
N ASP A 206 2.84 10.60 0.82
CA ASP A 206 4.01 11.47 0.62
C ASP A 206 5.05 10.74 -0.23
N THR A 207 5.58 11.41 -1.24
CA THR A 207 6.60 10.88 -2.16
C THR A 207 7.84 11.78 -2.22
N THR A 208 8.02 12.69 -1.24
CA THR A 208 8.99 13.78 -1.37
C THR A 208 10.01 13.86 -0.22
N ASN A 209 9.62 13.56 1.03
CA ASN A 209 10.42 13.98 2.19
C ASN A 209 11.38 12.91 2.74
N ALA A 210 10.97 11.65 2.81
CA ALA A 210 11.78 10.58 3.40
C ALA A 210 12.62 9.86 2.34
N LYS A 211 13.91 9.58 2.60
CA LYS A 211 14.80 8.88 1.64
C LYS A 211 15.58 7.78 2.33
N TYR A 212 15.69 6.60 1.74
CA TYR A 212 16.63 5.58 2.25
C TYR A 212 18.05 5.97 1.91
N ALA A 213 18.88 6.07 2.93
CA ALA A 213 20.26 6.48 2.79
C ALA A 213 21.23 5.30 2.72
N ALA A 214 22.39 5.52 2.10
CA ALA A 214 23.51 4.59 2.20
C ALA A 214 24.18 4.67 3.57
N VAL A 215 24.65 3.53 4.07
CA VAL A 215 25.22 3.41 5.42
C VAL A 215 26.55 2.67 5.36
N ILE A 216 27.57 3.23 6.01
CA ILE A 216 28.80 2.51 6.35
C ILE A 216 28.51 1.70 7.62
N THR A 217 28.73 0.39 7.56
CA THR A 217 28.47 -0.54 8.67
C THR A 217 29.73 -0.95 9.40
N LYS A 218 30.89 -0.91 8.74
CA LYS A 218 32.17 -1.32 9.34
C LYS A 218 33.34 -0.61 8.69
N LEU A 219 34.31 -0.24 9.54
CA LEU A 219 35.68 0.05 9.13
C LEU A 219 36.58 -1.07 9.63
N SER A 220 37.52 -1.54 8.80
CA SER A 220 38.49 -2.57 9.24
C SER A 220 39.43 -2.06 10.33
N LYS A 221 39.58 -0.74 10.44
CA LYS A 221 40.37 -0.02 11.45
C LYS A 221 39.58 1.19 11.92
N VAL A 222 39.66 1.51 13.19
CA VAL A 222 39.01 2.70 13.79
C VAL A 222 40.02 3.75 14.24
N SER A 223 41.31 3.51 14.02
CA SER A 223 42.37 4.47 14.31
C SER A 223 43.63 4.21 13.47
N GLY A 224 44.50 5.22 13.38
CA GLY A 224 45.82 5.13 12.75
C GLY A 224 46.61 6.43 12.79
N SER A 225 47.80 6.41 12.18
CA SER A 225 48.75 7.53 12.18
C SER A 225 48.19 8.79 11.51
N THR A 226 48.51 9.96 12.06
CA THR A 226 48.31 11.29 11.45
C THR A 226 48.94 11.43 10.06
N ALA A 227 50.03 10.68 9.77
CA ALA A 227 50.67 10.66 8.46
C ALA A 227 49.84 9.96 7.37
N GLY A 228 48.82 9.18 7.73
CA GLY A 228 48.01 8.41 6.78
C GLY A 228 48.79 7.26 6.13
N GLY A 229 48.41 6.90 4.90
CA GLY A 229 49.10 5.91 4.06
C GLY A 229 48.72 4.45 4.31
N GLY A 230 48.13 4.12 5.47
CA GLY A 230 47.64 2.78 5.76
C GLY A 230 46.42 2.41 4.91
N THR A 231 46.27 1.12 4.57
CA THR A 231 45.07 0.61 3.91
C THR A 231 43.94 0.38 4.92
N ILE A 232 42.70 0.69 4.51
CA ILE A 232 41.47 0.46 5.26
C ILE A 232 40.39 -0.15 4.35
N ALA A 233 39.67 -1.15 4.87
CA ALA A 233 38.46 -1.65 4.25
C ALA A 233 37.22 -0.98 4.85
N ILE A 234 36.29 -0.57 3.99
CA ILE A 234 35.04 0.11 4.33
C ILE A 234 33.89 -0.75 3.82
N THR A 235 33.08 -1.29 4.72
CA THR A 235 31.90 -2.10 4.39
C THR A 235 30.64 -1.29 4.64
N GLY A 236 29.64 -1.43 3.77
CA GLY A 236 28.34 -0.79 3.95
C GLY A 236 27.28 -1.25 2.97
N LYS A 237 26.12 -0.58 3.02
CA LYS A 237 24.98 -0.80 2.13
C LYS A 237 24.71 0.46 1.31
N GLY A 238 24.51 0.30 0.00
CA GLY A 238 24.29 1.40 -0.94
C GLY A 238 25.55 2.20 -1.28
N LEU A 239 26.75 1.62 -1.11
CA LEU A 239 28.02 2.29 -1.39
C LEU A 239 28.52 2.07 -2.83
N SER A 240 27.76 1.37 -3.68
CA SER A 240 28.21 0.96 -5.03
C SER A 240 28.42 2.14 -5.97
N THR A 241 27.74 3.26 -5.74
CA THR A 241 27.90 4.50 -6.51
C THR A 241 28.78 5.54 -5.81
N ALA A 242 29.47 5.16 -4.72
CA ALA A 242 30.35 6.07 -4.01
C ALA A 242 31.51 6.53 -4.91
N THR A 243 31.80 7.82 -4.90
CA THR A 243 32.91 8.43 -5.67
C THR A 243 34.09 8.82 -4.80
N ALA A 244 33.87 8.97 -3.49
CA ALA A 244 34.92 9.24 -2.51
C ALA A 244 34.50 8.78 -1.11
N PHE A 245 35.48 8.62 -0.23
CA PHE A 245 35.29 8.43 1.21
C PHE A 245 36.08 9.48 1.96
N ASN A 246 35.39 10.35 2.70
CA ASN A 246 36.00 11.45 3.43
C ASN A 246 36.17 11.08 4.91
N PHE A 247 37.39 11.26 5.42
CA PHE A 247 37.76 11.19 6.83
C PHE A 247 37.75 12.63 7.38
N GLY A 248 36.62 13.03 7.98
CA GLY A 248 36.38 14.43 8.29
C GLY A 248 36.27 15.27 7.01
N ALA A 249 37.17 16.23 6.83
CA ALA A 249 37.24 17.07 5.63
C ALA A 249 38.15 16.49 4.53
N THR A 250 38.95 15.46 4.83
CA THR A 250 39.99 14.96 3.92
C THR A 250 39.51 13.71 3.19
N ALA A 251 39.59 13.70 1.86
CA ALA A 251 39.25 12.54 1.04
C ALA A 251 40.34 11.46 1.12
N ALA A 252 39.94 10.21 1.29
CA ALA A 252 40.80 9.05 1.09
C ALA A 252 41.17 8.88 -0.39
N THR A 253 42.31 8.24 -0.66
CA THR A 253 42.84 8.02 -2.01
C THR A 253 42.87 6.54 -2.37
N GLY A 254 43.01 6.23 -3.66
CA GLY A 254 43.14 4.84 -4.13
C GLY A 254 41.94 3.94 -3.80
N CYS A 255 40.75 4.52 -3.63
CA CYS A 255 39.54 3.78 -3.28
C CYS A 255 39.10 2.87 -4.43
N THR A 256 38.99 1.58 -4.16
CA THR A 256 38.57 0.55 -5.11
C THR A 256 37.50 -0.36 -4.51
N ALA A 257 36.46 -0.69 -5.29
CA ALA A 257 35.43 -1.63 -4.88
C ALA A 257 35.92 -3.08 -5.03
N VAL A 258 35.68 -3.91 -4.01
CA VAL A 258 36.18 -5.30 -3.90
C VAL A 258 35.08 -6.33 -4.19
N SER A 259 33.84 -6.10 -3.76
CA SER A 259 32.71 -7.04 -3.98
C SER A 259 31.33 -6.35 -3.97
N VAL A 260 30.42 -6.77 -4.85
CA VAL A 260 29.07 -6.16 -5.05
C VAL A 260 27.89 -7.07 -4.66
N ALA A 261 28.11 -8.25 -4.06
CA ALA A 261 27.08 -9.31 -4.01
C ALA A 261 26.43 -9.61 -2.65
N LYS A 262 26.93 -9.10 -1.51
CA LYS A 262 26.28 -9.27 -0.18
C LYS A 262 26.52 -8.06 0.72
N GLN A 263 25.56 -7.12 0.72
CA GLN A 263 25.64 -5.77 1.31
C GLN A 263 26.66 -4.90 0.54
N ASP A 264 26.12 -3.92 -0.21
CA ASP A 264 26.55 -3.59 -1.57
C ASP A 264 27.96 -3.05 -1.84
N THR A 265 28.89 -2.94 -0.89
CA THR A 265 30.31 -2.80 -1.26
C THR A 265 31.27 -2.93 -0.07
N ASP A 266 32.26 -3.79 -0.22
CA ASP A 266 33.55 -3.62 0.46
C ASP A 266 34.42 -2.74 -0.42
N TRP A 267 34.86 -1.60 0.11
CA TRP A 267 35.84 -0.73 -0.53
C TRP A 267 37.18 -0.88 0.16
N THR A 268 38.27 -0.84 -0.60
CA THR A 268 39.61 -0.66 -0.06
C THR A 268 40.12 0.72 -0.43
N CYS A 269 40.51 1.51 0.56
CA CYS A 269 41.05 2.86 0.39
C CYS A 269 42.39 3.00 1.12
N THR A 270 43.14 4.04 0.73
CA THR A 270 44.30 4.53 1.48
C THR A 270 43.86 5.65 2.41
N ILE A 271 44.15 5.49 3.70
CA ILE A 271 43.82 6.47 4.74
C ILE A 271 44.58 7.77 4.45
N PRO A 272 43.90 8.93 4.38
CA PRO A 272 44.58 10.19 4.13
C PRO A 272 45.38 10.66 5.35
N ALA A 273 46.34 11.56 5.14
CA ALA A 273 46.96 12.29 6.24
C ALA A 273 45.97 13.29 6.84
N ALA A 274 45.91 13.38 8.17
CA ALA A 274 45.04 14.31 8.88
C ALA A 274 45.60 14.61 10.28
N ALA A 275 45.15 15.73 10.86
CA ALA A 275 45.53 16.13 12.23
C ALA A 275 45.01 15.11 13.26
N ALA A 276 45.65 15.05 14.43
CA ALA A 276 45.25 14.14 15.50
C ALA A 276 43.88 14.53 16.09
N ASN A 277 42.82 13.83 15.66
CA ASN A 277 41.46 14.02 16.14
C ASN A 277 40.56 12.81 15.79
N GLY A 278 39.41 12.74 16.45
CA GLY A 278 38.31 11.86 16.03
C GLY A 278 37.50 12.51 14.90
N VAL A 279 37.33 11.79 13.79
CA VAL A 279 36.56 12.24 12.63
C VAL A 279 35.46 11.25 12.27
N ALA A 280 34.40 11.75 11.65
CA ALA A 280 33.42 10.91 10.97
C ALA A 280 33.92 10.52 9.58
N VAL A 281 33.71 9.26 9.20
CA VAL A 281 33.93 8.78 7.83
C VAL A 281 32.61 8.85 7.07
N LYS A 282 32.62 9.49 5.89
CA LYS A 282 31.43 9.69 5.05
C LYS A 282 31.70 9.25 3.62
N ALA A 283 30.77 8.50 3.02
CA ALA A 283 30.81 8.20 1.59
C ALA A 283 30.15 9.34 0.80
N VAL A 284 30.80 9.81 -0.26
CA VAL A 284 30.27 10.78 -1.22
C VAL A 284 29.57 10.03 -2.34
N LEU A 285 28.31 10.33 -2.59
CA LEU A 285 27.51 9.69 -3.63
C LEU A 285 26.89 10.75 -4.57
N PRO A 286 26.90 10.54 -5.89
CA PRO A 286 26.54 11.57 -6.87
C PRO A 286 25.03 11.86 -6.93
N THR A 287 24.17 10.92 -6.53
CA THR A 287 22.71 11.00 -6.74
C THR A 287 21.88 10.90 -5.47
N ILE A 288 22.44 10.44 -4.34
CA ILE A 288 21.69 10.25 -3.10
C ILE A 288 22.09 11.28 -2.04
N SER A 289 21.10 11.98 -1.46
CA SER A 289 21.32 12.86 -0.31
C SER A 289 21.75 12.01 0.89
N TYR A 290 22.91 12.33 1.46
CA TYR A 290 23.56 11.61 2.56
C TYR A 290 22.62 11.27 3.70
N GLY A 291 22.62 10.01 4.13
CA GLY A 291 22.24 9.63 5.48
C GLY A 291 23.19 8.60 6.01
N VAL A 292 24.43 9.03 6.19
CA VAL A 292 25.41 8.24 6.94
C VAL A 292 24.95 8.28 8.40
N LEU A 293 24.36 7.19 8.88
CA LEU A 293 24.09 7.03 10.30
C LEU A 293 25.43 7.12 11.06
N PRO A 294 25.43 7.68 12.28
CA PRO A 294 26.64 7.85 13.05
C PRO A 294 27.14 6.47 13.49
N SER A 295 28.16 5.93 12.81
CA SER A 295 28.84 4.72 13.29
C SER A 295 30.27 4.53 12.77
N ALA A 296 30.68 5.20 11.69
CA ALA A 296 32.05 5.12 11.20
C ALA A 296 32.89 6.28 11.73
N ALA A 297 33.25 6.25 13.02
CA ALA A 297 34.24 7.17 13.57
C ALA A 297 35.66 6.58 13.37
N TYR A 298 36.63 7.46 13.08
CA TYR A 298 38.03 7.10 12.95
C TYR A 298 38.88 8.09 13.74
N VAL A 299 39.91 7.62 14.44
CA VAL A 299 40.78 8.46 15.26
C VAL A 299 42.18 8.53 14.66
N PHE A 300 42.62 9.74 14.33
CA PHE A 300 44.03 10.01 14.02
C PHE A 300 44.79 10.23 15.32
N SER A 301 45.85 9.47 15.52
CA SER A 301 46.75 9.59 16.67
C SER A 301 48.18 9.70 16.20
N ASP A 302 48.98 10.51 16.88
CA ASP A 302 50.43 10.50 16.66
C ASP A 302 51.01 9.21 17.21
N ILE A 303 51.94 8.61 16.48
CA ILE A 303 52.67 7.41 16.92
C ILE A 303 53.95 7.93 17.56
N SER A 304 53.89 8.09 18.89
CA SER A 304 55.07 8.26 19.74
C SER A 304 55.91 6.99 19.81
#